data_AF-A0AA90R266-F1
#
_entry.id   AF-A0AA90R266-F1
#
_cell.length_a   1.000
_cell.length_b   1.000
_cell.length_c   1.000
_cell.angle_alpha   90.00
_cell.angle_beta   90.00
_cell.angle_gamma   90.00
#
_symmetry.space_group_name_H-M   'P 1'
#
loop_
_entity.id
_entity.type
_entity.pdbx_description
1 polymer ?
#
loop_
_entity_poly.entity_id
_entity_poly.type
_entity_poly.pdbx_seq_one_letter_code
_entity_poly.pdbx_strand_id
1 'polypeptide(L)'
;MKYLLALVLSIFQLCQARACDRDLTGTWKSDKSMSMDFIRDKSKIEPKTDAFLNALLGKMTLTFTNGNLYVIMPETRVPVSGEMRPFAGFEEKKLYKVLFCSSAMIVWSAKRSFGEDDVATTFNFEAPDLAWVYTGSTVPETPDMHTREYFRRVR
;
A
#
# COMPACT_ATOMS: atom_id res chain seq x y z
N MET A 1 23.50 -51.72 -10.50
CA MET A 1 22.60 -50.86 -9.69
C MET A 1 23.32 -49.66 -9.02
N LYS A 2 24.32 -49.04 -9.64
CA LYS A 2 25.00 -47.84 -9.09
C LYS A 2 24.67 -46.53 -9.82
N TYR A 3 24.05 -46.61 -11.00
CA TYR A 3 23.76 -45.46 -11.84
C TYR A 3 22.35 -44.86 -11.64
N LEU A 4 21.45 -45.56 -10.93
CA LEU A 4 20.10 -45.03 -10.67
C LEU A 4 20.05 -44.02 -9.51
N LEU A 5 21.01 -44.05 -8.58
CA LEU A 5 21.03 -43.11 -7.45
C LEU A 5 21.49 -41.69 -7.86
N ALA A 6 22.28 -41.58 -8.93
CA ALA A 6 22.82 -40.30 -9.39
C ALA A 6 21.78 -39.43 -10.11
N LEU A 7 20.72 -40.03 -10.67
CA LEU A 7 19.70 -39.32 -11.44
C LEU A 7 18.64 -38.63 -10.55
N VAL A 8 18.44 -39.11 -9.32
CA VAL A 8 17.43 -38.56 -8.38
C VAL A 8 17.92 -37.27 -7.71
N LEU A 9 19.24 -37.10 -7.59
CA LEU A 9 19.85 -35.88 -7.04
C LEU A 9 19.88 -34.69 -8.02
N SER A 10 19.65 -34.93 -9.32
CA SER A 10 19.64 -33.87 -10.34
C SER A 10 18.29 -33.14 -10.44
N ILE A 11 17.22 -33.69 -9.83
CA ILE A 11 15.85 -33.13 -9.90
C ILE A 11 15.56 -32.15 -8.75
N PHE A 12 16.46 -32.06 -7.75
CA PHE A 12 16.42 -31.02 -6.72
C PHE A 12 16.96 -29.67 -7.23
N GLN A 13 16.69 -29.32 -8.49
CA GLN A 13 16.88 -27.95 -8.96
C GLN A 13 15.84 -27.06 -8.27
N LEU A 14 16.29 -26.49 -7.15
CA LEU A 14 16.16 -25.07 -6.88
C LEU A 14 14.72 -24.56 -6.87
N CYS A 15 13.89 -25.12 -6.00
CA CYS A 15 12.92 -24.27 -5.31
C CYS A 15 13.72 -23.39 -4.34
N GLN A 16 14.55 -22.48 -4.87
CA GLN A 16 15.03 -21.37 -4.09
C GLN A 16 13.77 -20.61 -3.72
N ALA A 17 13.40 -20.66 -2.45
CA ALA A 17 12.60 -19.61 -1.85
C ALA A 17 13.39 -18.32 -2.05
N ARG A 18 13.22 -17.70 -3.23
CA ARG A 18 13.84 -16.42 -3.52
C ARG A 18 13.26 -15.48 -2.48
N ALA A 19 14.15 -14.97 -1.63
CA ALA A 19 13.82 -13.86 -0.77
C ALA A 19 13.19 -12.79 -1.65
N CYS A 20 12.12 -12.17 -1.14
CA CYS A 20 11.33 -11.23 -1.90
C CYS A 20 12.22 -10.15 -2.52
N ASP A 21 12.19 -9.96 -3.85
CA ASP A 21 13.02 -8.96 -4.56
C ASP A 21 12.71 -7.52 -4.13
N ARG A 22 11.58 -7.32 -3.45
CA ARG A 22 11.14 -6.07 -2.86
C ARG A 22 11.01 -6.22 -1.36
N ASP A 23 11.26 -5.14 -0.64
CA ASP A 23 11.18 -5.11 0.81
C ASP A 23 10.15 -4.06 1.26
N LEU A 24 9.20 -4.45 2.10
CA LEU A 24 8.29 -3.50 2.73
C LEU A 24 8.94 -2.78 3.92
N THR A 25 9.98 -3.35 4.52
CA THR A 25 10.55 -2.91 5.79
C THR A 25 11.01 -1.46 5.76
N GLY A 26 10.60 -0.67 6.74
CA GLY A 26 10.92 0.75 6.85
C GLY A 26 9.68 1.64 6.80
N THR A 27 9.94 2.94 6.73
CA THR A 27 8.90 3.97 6.81
C THR A 27 8.57 4.48 5.42
N TRP A 28 7.28 4.57 5.13
CA TRP A 28 6.72 5.02 3.86
C TRP A 28 5.83 6.22 4.12
N LYS A 29 6.13 7.33 3.45
CA LYS A 29 5.34 8.55 3.53
C LYS A 29 4.49 8.69 2.28
N SER A 30 3.20 8.97 2.46
CA SER A 30 2.32 9.34 1.35
C SER A 30 2.94 10.51 0.57
N ASP A 31 2.98 10.42 -0.75
CA ASP A 31 3.48 11.46 -1.66
C ASP A 31 2.28 12.16 -2.30
N LYS A 32 1.97 13.35 -1.77
CA LYS A 32 0.88 14.18 -2.27
C LYS A 32 1.07 14.56 -3.73
N SER A 33 2.28 14.93 -4.15
CA SER A 33 2.50 15.48 -5.49
C SER A 33 2.20 14.39 -6.52
N MET A 34 2.86 13.23 -6.41
CA MET A 34 2.65 12.15 -7.37
C MET A 34 1.22 11.63 -7.37
N SER A 35 0.59 11.54 -6.19
CA SER A 35 -0.80 11.11 -6.10
C SER A 35 -1.72 12.10 -6.79
N MET A 36 -1.62 13.40 -6.49
CA MET A 36 -2.47 14.41 -7.11
C MET A 36 -2.21 14.57 -8.60
N ASP A 37 -0.97 14.42 -9.06
CA ASP A 37 -0.61 14.47 -10.47
C ASP A 37 -1.29 13.33 -11.25
N PHE A 38 -1.21 12.10 -10.73
CA PHE A 38 -1.94 10.97 -11.31
C PHE A 38 -3.45 11.20 -11.30
N ILE A 39 -4.00 11.66 -10.16
CA ILE A 39 -5.44 11.81 -9.97
C ILE A 39 -6.03 12.85 -10.94
N ARG A 40 -5.36 14.00 -11.08
CA ARG A 40 -5.82 15.08 -11.96
C ARG A 40 -5.69 14.72 -13.43
N ASP A 41 -4.69 13.92 -13.80
CA ASP A 41 -4.48 13.46 -15.16
C ASP A 41 -5.40 12.29 -15.55
N LYS A 42 -5.71 11.37 -14.62
CA LYS A 42 -6.34 10.08 -14.95
C LYS A 42 -7.73 9.85 -14.38
N SER A 43 -8.11 10.48 -13.26
CA SER A 43 -9.25 9.99 -12.45
C SER A 43 -10.58 10.71 -12.69
N LYS A 44 -10.63 11.79 -13.48
CA LYS A 44 -11.85 12.57 -13.80
C LYS A 44 -12.76 12.84 -12.59
N ILE A 45 -12.18 13.28 -11.48
CA ILE A 45 -12.91 13.52 -10.24
C ILE A 45 -13.56 14.91 -10.20
N GLU A 46 -14.63 15.04 -9.42
CA GLU A 46 -15.28 16.34 -9.18
C GLU A 46 -14.36 17.30 -8.42
N PRO A 47 -14.47 18.63 -8.62
CA PRO A 47 -13.64 19.63 -7.93
C PRO A 47 -13.68 19.53 -6.40
N LYS A 48 -14.84 19.19 -5.82
CA LYS A 48 -14.98 19.00 -4.36
C LYS A 48 -14.11 17.84 -3.84
N THR A 49 -14.01 16.78 -4.64
CA THR A 49 -13.22 15.59 -4.33
C THR A 49 -11.74 15.85 -4.55
N ASP A 50 -11.36 16.61 -5.59
CA ASP A 50 -9.97 17.07 -5.78
C ASP A 50 -9.51 17.89 -4.58
N ALA A 51 -10.31 18.86 -4.13
CA ALA A 51 -9.99 19.69 -2.98
C ALA A 51 -9.82 18.86 -1.69
N PHE A 52 -10.71 17.88 -1.47
CA PHE A 52 -10.64 16.97 -0.34
C PHE A 52 -9.35 16.12 -0.37
N LEU A 53 -9.08 15.44 -1.48
CA LEU A 53 -7.90 14.59 -1.63
C LEU A 53 -6.60 15.41 -1.57
N ASN A 54 -6.57 16.60 -2.17
CA ASN A 54 -5.45 17.53 -2.09
C ASN A 54 -5.16 17.97 -0.64
N ALA A 55 -6.18 18.04 0.22
CA ALA A 55 -6.00 18.35 1.63
C ALA A 55 -5.58 17.13 2.47
N LEU A 56 -5.95 15.91 2.06
CA LEU A 56 -5.74 14.68 2.82
C LEU A 56 -4.42 13.97 2.47
N LEU A 57 -4.11 13.83 1.18
CA LEU A 57 -2.94 13.09 0.69
C LEU A 57 -1.63 13.75 1.12
N GLY A 58 -0.59 12.92 1.27
CA GLY A 58 0.72 13.31 1.80
C GLY A 58 0.86 13.24 3.31
N LYS A 59 -0.23 12.96 4.04
CA LYS A 59 -0.24 13.01 5.51
C LYS A 59 -0.02 11.66 6.15
N MET A 60 -0.45 10.57 5.51
CA MET A 60 -0.30 9.23 6.04
C MET A 60 1.17 8.77 6.05
N THR A 61 1.58 8.11 7.12
CA THR A 61 2.85 7.40 7.25
C THR A 61 2.58 5.93 7.58
N LEU A 62 3.30 5.02 6.93
CA LEU A 62 3.24 3.57 7.16
C LEU A 62 4.63 3.07 7.53
N THR A 63 4.78 2.41 8.67
CA THR A 63 6.06 1.81 9.08
C THR A 63 5.91 0.31 9.22
N PHE A 64 6.63 -0.43 8.37
CA PHE A 64 6.67 -1.90 8.41
C PHE A 64 7.92 -2.39 9.13
N THR A 65 7.74 -3.23 10.16
CA THR A 65 8.83 -3.85 10.91
C THR A 65 8.46 -5.26 11.33
N ASN A 66 9.23 -6.29 10.96
CA ASN A 66 9.11 -7.67 11.47
C ASN A 66 7.64 -8.16 11.63
N GLY A 67 6.82 -8.05 10.58
CA GLY A 67 5.41 -8.46 10.61
C GLY A 67 4.44 -7.50 11.32
N ASN A 68 4.91 -6.32 11.74
CA ASN A 68 4.10 -5.23 12.29
C ASN A 68 4.01 -4.08 11.28
N LEU A 69 2.82 -3.54 11.14
CA LEU A 69 2.52 -2.31 10.41
C LEU A 69 2.04 -1.28 11.42
N TYR A 70 2.74 -0.16 11.50
CA TYR A 70 2.31 1.02 12.24
C TYR A 70 1.82 2.08 11.24
N VAL A 71 0.58 2.52 11.42
CA VAL A 71 -0.07 3.51 10.55
C VAL A 71 -0.29 4.77 11.36
N ILE A 72 0.13 5.91 10.81
CA ILE A 72 -0.12 7.22 11.38
C ILE A 72 -0.82 8.07 10.34
N MET A 73 -2.01 8.56 10.67
CA MET A 73 -2.67 9.67 10.00
C MET A 73 -2.81 10.80 11.02
N PRO A 74 -2.08 11.92 10.88
CA PRO A 74 -2.22 13.01 11.83
C PRO A 74 -3.59 13.67 11.72
N GLU A 75 -4.03 14.32 12.80
CA GLU A 75 -5.16 15.23 12.75
C GLU A 75 -4.94 16.31 11.69
N THR A 76 -5.98 16.62 10.95
CA THR A 76 -5.91 17.63 9.90
C THR A 76 -7.25 18.31 9.71
N ARG A 77 -7.30 19.29 8.81
CA ARG A 77 -8.53 19.85 8.28
C ARG A 77 -8.67 19.53 6.81
N VAL A 78 -9.88 19.24 6.37
CA VAL A 78 -10.22 18.93 4.99
C VAL A 78 -11.48 19.71 4.58
N PRO A 79 -11.59 20.15 3.32
CA PRO A 79 -12.79 20.83 2.85
C PRO A 79 -13.92 19.80 2.67
N VAL A 80 -15.07 20.06 3.29
CA VAL A 80 -16.32 19.30 3.12
C VAL A 80 -17.41 20.31 2.81
N SER A 81 -18.01 20.21 1.61
CA SER A 81 -19.05 21.15 1.14
C SER A 81 -18.62 22.62 1.21
N GLY A 82 -17.34 22.91 0.94
CA GLY A 82 -16.78 24.27 0.96
C GLY A 82 -16.28 24.76 2.31
N GLU A 83 -16.49 24.01 3.39
CA GLU A 83 -16.06 24.38 4.74
C GLU A 83 -14.90 23.49 5.23
N MET A 84 -13.92 24.09 5.90
CA MET A 84 -12.81 23.34 6.50
C MET A 84 -13.26 22.62 7.77
N ARG A 85 -13.51 21.32 7.67
CA ARG A 85 -13.89 20.45 8.79
C ARG A 85 -12.67 19.70 9.35
N PRO A 86 -12.64 19.40 10.65
CA PRO A 86 -11.60 18.55 11.22
C PRO A 86 -11.74 17.14 10.63
N PHE A 87 -10.60 16.53 10.33
CA PHE A 87 -10.44 15.13 10.03
C PHE A 87 -9.67 14.52 11.20
N ALA A 88 -10.34 13.63 11.93
CA ALA A 88 -9.74 12.96 13.08
C ALA A 88 -8.56 12.10 12.61
N GLY A 89 -7.39 12.37 13.18
CA GLY A 89 -6.23 11.52 12.99
C GLY A 89 -6.41 10.19 13.71
N PHE A 90 -5.55 9.24 13.39
CA PHE A 90 -5.47 7.97 14.08
C PHE A 90 -4.04 7.42 14.02
N GLU A 91 -3.72 6.61 15.02
CA GLU A 91 -2.49 5.85 15.10
C GLU A 91 -2.81 4.41 15.46
N GLU A 92 -2.28 3.48 14.69
CA GLU A 92 -2.62 2.07 14.84
C GLU A 92 -1.42 1.19 14.61
N LYS A 93 -1.24 0.20 15.48
CA LYS A 93 -0.29 -0.89 15.27
C LYS A 93 -1.06 -2.17 15.02
N LYS A 94 -0.76 -2.83 13.90
CA LYS A 94 -1.39 -4.08 13.48
C LYS A 94 -0.36 -5.07 12.97
N LEU A 95 -0.68 -6.35 13.07
CA LEU A 95 0.10 -7.39 12.41
C LEU A 95 -0.23 -7.39 10.92
N TYR A 96 0.78 -7.58 10.08
CA TYR A 96 0.60 -7.83 8.66
C TYR A 96 1.27 -9.13 8.25
N LYS A 97 0.76 -9.73 7.18
CA LYS A 97 1.36 -10.92 6.56
C LYS A 97 1.56 -10.66 5.08
N VAL A 98 2.75 -10.97 4.55
CA VAL A 98 2.96 -10.97 3.10
C VAL A 98 2.29 -12.20 2.51
N LEU A 99 1.39 -12.00 1.55
CA LEU A 99 0.64 -13.05 0.87
C LEU A 99 1.30 -13.45 -0.44
N PHE A 100 1.85 -12.47 -1.16
CA PHE A 100 2.52 -12.67 -2.44
C PHE A 100 3.57 -11.59 -2.63
N CYS A 101 4.64 -11.93 -3.35
CA CYS A 101 5.50 -10.90 -3.87
C CYS A 101 6.24 -11.26 -5.15
N SER A 102 6.67 -10.22 -5.85
CA SER A 102 7.45 -10.25 -7.06
C SER A 102 8.32 -8.99 -7.16
N SER A 103 9.08 -8.86 -8.24
CA SER A 103 9.84 -7.66 -8.57
C SER A 103 8.98 -6.41 -8.81
N ALA A 104 7.67 -6.57 -9.10
CA ALA A 104 6.76 -5.47 -9.41
C ALA A 104 5.77 -5.14 -8.28
N MET A 105 5.51 -6.08 -7.37
CA MET A 105 4.50 -5.86 -6.33
C MET A 105 4.72 -6.71 -5.08
N ILE A 106 4.19 -6.21 -3.96
CA ILE A 106 3.98 -6.99 -2.74
C ILE A 106 2.51 -6.91 -2.37
N VAL A 107 1.88 -8.06 -2.15
CA VAL A 107 0.53 -8.16 -1.59
C VAL A 107 0.65 -8.57 -0.14
N TRP A 108 -0.01 -7.84 0.75
CA TRP A 108 0.00 -8.11 2.19
C TRP A 108 -1.41 -7.99 2.78
N SER A 109 -1.70 -8.74 3.83
CA SER A 109 -2.95 -8.64 4.60
C SER A 109 -2.71 -8.02 5.96
N ALA A 110 -3.61 -7.15 6.39
CA ALA A 110 -3.75 -6.72 7.77
C ALA A 110 -5.19 -6.27 8.05
N LYS A 111 -5.56 -6.13 9.33
CA LYS A 111 -6.84 -5.54 9.72
C LYS A 111 -7.01 -4.13 9.16
N ARG A 112 -8.23 -3.81 8.71
CA ARG A 112 -8.60 -2.42 8.36
C ARG A 112 -8.56 -1.54 9.60
N SER A 113 -8.32 -0.24 9.40
CA SER A 113 -8.34 0.74 10.48
C SER A 113 -9.74 0.94 11.10
N PHE A 114 -10.78 0.66 10.32
CA PHE A 114 -12.18 0.79 10.75
C PHE A 114 -12.98 -0.49 10.53
N GLY A 115 -12.37 -1.66 10.67
CA GLY A 115 -13.05 -2.95 10.49
C GLY A 115 -12.30 -4.13 11.10
N GLU A 116 -12.98 -5.26 11.25
CA GLU A 116 -12.42 -6.45 11.90
C GLU A 116 -11.68 -7.39 10.97
N ASP A 117 -11.98 -7.32 9.66
CA ASP A 117 -11.46 -8.25 8.67
C ASP A 117 -10.04 -7.89 8.22
N ASP A 118 -9.22 -8.93 8.04
CA ASP A 118 -7.95 -8.83 7.33
C ASP A 118 -8.22 -8.58 5.85
N VAL A 119 -7.64 -7.52 5.31
CA VAL A 119 -7.81 -7.15 3.90
C VAL A 119 -6.47 -7.12 3.18
N ALA A 120 -6.45 -7.77 2.02
CA ALA A 120 -5.30 -7.76 1.13
C ALA A 120 -5.12 -6.37 0.50
N THR A 121 -3.93 -5.81 0.64
CA THR A 121 -3.49 -4.55 0.04
C THR A 121 -2.29 -4.84 -0.87
N THR A 122 -2.29 -4.24 -2.05
CA THR A 122 -1.19 -4.39 -3.02
C THR A 122 -0.36 -3.11 -3.07
N PHE A 123 0.92 -3.22 -2.72
CA PHE A 123 1.93 -2.22 -3.05
C PHE A 123 2.49 -2.53 -4.43
N ASN A 124 2.23 -1.66 -5.39
CA ASN A 124 2.77 -1.73 -6.75
C ASN A 124 4.03 -0.87 -6.81
N PHE A 125 5.18 -1.45 -7.10
CA PHE A 125 6.47 -0.77 -7.08
C PHE A 125 6.81 -0.22 -8.46
N GLU A 126 7.12 1.07 -8.52
CA GLU A 126 7.76 1.71 -9.69
C GLU A 126 9.29 1.79 -9.50
N ALA A 127 9.76 1.83 -8.25
CA ALA A 127 11.17 1.75 -7.85
C ALA A 127 11.28 1.10 -6.45
N PRO A 128 12.48 0.71 -5.96
CA PRO A 128 12.63 0.10 -4.64
C PRO A 128 12.03 0.90 -3.47
N ASP A 129 12.03 2.24 -3.61
CA ASP A 129 11.57 3.19 -2.59
C ASP A 129 10.36 4.01 -3.06
N LEU A 130 9.67 3.56 -4.11
CA LEU A 130 8.48 4.20 -4.66
C LEU A 130 7.43 3.15 -5.01
N ALA A 131 6.32 3.19 -4.31
CA ALA A 131 5.19 2.31 -4.54
C ALA A 131 3.87 3.08 -4.53
N TRP A 132 2.81 2.47 -5.05
CA TRP A 132 1.46 3.00 -4.95
C TRP A 132 0.46 1.91 -4.62
N VAL A 133 -0.62 2.34 -3.98
CA VAL A 133 -1.82 1.52 -3.74
C VAL A 133 -2.96 2.05 -4.57
N TYR A 134 -3.79 1.15 -5.09
CA TYR A 134 -5.03 1.53 -5.73
C TYR A 134 -6.08 1.81 -4.65
N THR A 135 -6.72 2.98 -4.70
CA THR A 135 -7.71 3.40 -3.70
C THR A 135 -9.15 3.29 -4.20
N GLY A 136 -9.36 2.73 -5.38
CA GLY A 136 -10.71 2.33 -5.84
C GLY A 136 -11.22 1.14 -5.05
N SER A 137 -12.55 0.99 -5.01
CA SER A 137 -13.23 0.00 -4.19
C SER A 137 -14.38 -0.63 -4.96
N THR A 138 -14.51 -1.94 -4.85
CA THR A 138 -15.71 -2.68 -5.29
C THR A 138 -16.71 -2.87 -4.15
N VAL A 139 -16.41 -2.37 -2.95
CA VAL A 139 -17.29 -2.46 -1.78
C VAL A 139 -18.46 -1.48 -1.97
N PRO A 140 -19.72 -1.92 -1.82
CA PRO A 140 -20.88 -1.03 -1.84
C PRO A 140 -20.68 0.15 -0.87
N GLU A 141 -21.20 1.33 -1.24
CA GLU A 141 -21.12 2.58 -0.44
C GLU A 141 -19.72 3.21 -0.30
N THR A 142 -18.66 2.54 -0.77
CA THR A 142 -17.35 3.17 -0.93
C THR A 142 -17.22 3.72 -2.34
N PRO A 143 -16.81 4.98 -2.54
CA PRO A 143 -16.57 5.52 -3.87
C PRO A 143 -15.57 4.66 -4.66
N ASP A 144 -15.99 4.10 -5.80
CA ASP A 144 -15.04 3.50 -6.74
C ASP A 144 -14.34 4.60 -7.51
N MET A 145 -13.17 4.99 -7.00
CA MET A 145 -12.37 6.05 -7.58
C MET A 145 -11.13 5.46 -8.23
N HIS A 146 -10.96 5.70 -9.53
CA HIS A 146 -9.74 5.30 -10.26
C HIS A 146 -8.52 6.12 -9.84
N THR A 147 -8.08 5.95 -8.60
CA THR A 147 -7.11 6.80 -7.91
C THR A 147 -5.97 5.94 -7.37
N ARG A 148 -4.80 6.57 -7.25
CA ARG A 148 -3.60 5.97 -6.67
C ARG A 148 -3.10 6.85 -5.56
N GLU A 149 -2.81 6.25 -4.42
CA GLU A 149 -2.00 6.90 -3.40
C GLU A 149 -0.57 6.37 -3.52
N TYR A 150 0.35 7.27 -3.86
CA TYR A 150 1.77 7.01 -3.95
C TYR A 150 2.42 7.15 -2.59
N PHE A 151 3.42 6.32 -2.33
CA PHE A 151 4.22 6.30 -1.12
C PHE A 151 5.70 6.24 -1.48
N ARG A 152 6.51 7.05 -0.80
CA ARG A 152 7.97 6.98 -0.86
C ARG A 152 8.54 6.46 0.44
N ARG A 153 9.54 5.58 0.33
CA ARG A 153 10.31 5.20 1.51
C ARG A 153 11.12 6.40 1.99
N VAL A 154 11.01 6.72 3.27
CA VAL A 154 11.78 7.76 3.95
C VAL A 154 12.74 7.09 4.93
N ARG A 155 13.94 7.66 5.04
CA ARG A 155 14.98 7.20 5.96
C ARG A 155 14.79 7.82 7.34
#